data_AF-A0AAD9LCA2-F1
#
_entry.id   AF-A0AAD9LCA2-F1
#
_cell.length_a   1.000
_cell.length_b   1.000
_cell.length_c   1.000
_cell.angle_alpha   90.00
_cell.angle_beta   90.00
_cell.angle_gamma   90.00
#
_symmetry.space_group_name_H-M   'P 1'
#
loop_
_entity.id
_entity.type
_entity.pdbx_description
1 polymer ?
#
loop_
_entity_poly.entity_id
_entity_poly.type
_entity_poly.pdbx_seq_one_letter_code
_entity_poly.pdbx_strand_id
1 'polypeptide(L)'
;MSAAKREQSRMYQTRYRSKQRQHVEGLHVSINELEKEIQELTIQREELERCSPVYTSIWTVASEYFRVFRYGFKAPMIKPMNTTLAVRPSENQMNFLLRAMAPGVTDAAVSGVDEILENWRKLSIYPEARMFSSTAWSRSMRTRSLQ
;
A
#
# COMPACT_ATOMS: atom_id res chain seq x y z
N MET A 1 12.53 4.55 -73.22
CA MET A 1 12.82 3.52 -72.19
C MET A 1 12.29 2.17 -72.67
N SER A 2 13.10 1.12 -72.67
CA SER A 2 12.71 -0.25 -73.08
C SER A 2 11.63 -0.84 -72.17
N ALA A 3 10.70 -1.62 -72.75
CA ALA A 3 9.61 -2.30 -72.03
C ALA A 3 10.12 -3.17 -70.86
N ALA A 4 11.27 -3.81 -71.01
CA ALA A 4 11.88 -4.66 -69.98
C ALA A 4 12.25 -3.89 -68.70
N LYS A 5 12.74 -2.64 -68.82
CA LYS A 5 13.06 -1.81 -67.65
C LYS A 5 11.82 -1.39 -66.88
N ARG A 6 10.70 -1.13 -67.57
CA ARG A 6 9.43 -0.78 -66.92
C ARG A 6 8.89 -1.96 -66.12
N GLU A 7 8.99 -3.17 -66.67
CA GLU A 7 8.54 -4.38 -65.99
C GLU A 7 9.37 -4.67 -64.74
N GLN A 8 10.70 -4.54 -64.83
CA GLN A 8 11.58 -4.63 -63.66
C GLN A 8 11.20 -3.61 -62.57
N SER A 9 11.00 -2.34 -62.93
CA SER A 9 10.57 -1.32 -61.95
C SER A 9 9.23 -1.66 -61.29
N ARG A 10 8.26 -2.20 -62.03
CA ARG A 10 6.97 -2.65 -61.47
C ARG A 10 7.15 -3.81 -60.49
N MET A 11 8.01 -4.77 -60.81
CA MET A 11 8.33 -5.88 -59.90
C MET A 11 8.98 -5.38 -58.62
N TYR A 12 10.00 -4.52 -58.71
CA TYR A 12 10.66 -3.95 -57.53
C TYR A 12 9.70 -3.14 -56.66
N GLN A 13 8.85 -2.32 -57.28
CA GLN A 13 7.89 -1.51 -56.55
C GLN A 13 6.82 -2.37 -55.86
N THR A 14 6.34 -3.43 -56.52
CA THR A 14 5.40 -4.40 -55.93
C THR A 14 6.03 -5.12 -54.75
N ARG A 15 7.28 -5.58 -54.88
CA ARG A 15 8.01 -6.25 -53.81
C ARG A 15 8.26 -5.33 -52.61
N TYR A 16 8.64 -4.07 -52.87
CA TYR A 16 8.83 -3.07 -51.83
C TYR A 16 7.54 -2.81 -51.05
N ARG A 17 6.42 -2.57 -51.76
CA ARG A 17 5.10 -2.38 -51.15
C ARG A 17 4.66 -3.61 -50.34
N SER A 18 4.94 -4.82 -50.84
CA SER A 18 4.64 -6.06 -50.13
C SER A 18 5.42 -6.16 -48.82
N LYS A 19 6.72 -5.83 -48.84
CA LYS A 19 7.57 -5.85 -47.64
C LYS A 19 7.11 -4.82 -46.60
N GLN A 20 6.70 -3.62 -47.05
CA GLN A 20 6.13 -2.62 -46.16
C GLN A 20 4.82 -3.09 -45.52
N ARG A 21 3.90 -3.69 -46.29
CA ARG A 21 2.65 -4.23 -45.76
C ARG A 21 2.89 -5.32 -44.71
N GLN A 22 3.77 -6.28 -45.00
CA GLN A 22 4.11 -7.35 -44.08
C GLN A 22 4.70 -6.81 -42.76
N HIS A 23 5.51 -5.75 -42.83
CA HIS A 23 6.04 -5.12 -41.63
C HIS A 23 4.93 -4.47 -40.78
N VAL A 24 4.01 -3.73 -41.40
CA VAL A 24 2.88 -3.10 -40.72
C VAL A 24 1.92 -4.13 -40.13
N GLU A 25 1.67 -5.24 -40.84
CA GLU A 25 0.89 -6.38 -40.34
C GLU A 25 1.57 -7.01 -39.13
N GLY A 26 2.89 -7.23 -39.19
CA GLY A 26 3.65 -7.73 -38.04
C GLY A 26 3.54 -6.82 -36.82
N LEU A 27 3.62 -5.50 -37.00
CA LEU A 27 3.42 -4.54 -35.90
C LEU A 27 2.02 -4.62 -35.32
N HIS A 28 0.96 -4.74 -36.14
CA HIS A 28 -0.40 -4.90 -35.65
C HIS A 28 -0.57 -6.19 -34.84
N VAL A 29 0.03 -7.29 -35.27
CA VAL A 29 0.02 -8.55 -34.52
C VAL A 29 0.68 -8.38 -33.17
N SER A 30 1.88 -7.80 -33.11
CA SER A 30 2.59 -7.59 -31.84
C SER A 30 1.86 -6.63 -30.90
N ILE A 31 1.25 -5.56 -31.42
CA ILE A 31 0.43 -4.65 -30.60
C ILE A 31 -0.75 -5.41 -30.00
N ASN A 32 -1.48 -6.18 -30.81
CA ASN A 32 -2.63 -6.95 -30.33
C ASN A 32 -2.22 -8.01 -29.30
N GLU A 33 -1.05 -8.64 -29.43
CA GLU A 33 -0.52 -9.58 -28.45
C GLU A 33 -0.20 -8.88 -27.12
N LEU A 34 0.48 -7.75 -27.18
CA LEU A 34 0.81 -6.95 -25.99
C LEU A 34 -0.44 -6.42 -25.28
N GLU A 35 -1.44 -5.96 -26.04
CA GLU A 35 -2.71 -5.50 -25.47
C GLU A 35 -3.44 -6.63 -24.72
N LYS A 36 -3.44 -7.85 -25.28
CA LYS A 36 -4.00 -9.03 -24.60
C LYS A 36 -3.23 -9.36 -23.32
N GLU A 37 -1.89 -9.33 -23.36
CA GLU A 37 -1.05 -9.59 -22.19
C GLU A 37 -1.30 -8.56 -21.09
N ILE A 38 -1.39 -7.27 -21.44
CA ILE A 38 -1.72 -6.20 -20.49
C ILE A 38 -3.11 -6.43 -19.86
N GLN A 39 -4.10 -6.81 -20.67
CA GLN A 39 -5.45 -7.11 -20.17
C GLN A 39 -5.43 -8.30 -19.21
N GLU A 40 -4.74 -9.38 -19.56
CA GLU A 40 -4.60 -10.57 -18.71
C GLU A 40 -3.92 -10.24 -17.38
N LEU A 41 -2.79 -9.53 -17.42
CA LEU A 41 -2.08 -9.09 -16.21
C LEU A 41 -2.92 -8.14 -15.35
N THR A 42 -3.73 -7.29 -15.98
CA THR A 42 -4.66 -6.40 -15.26
C THR A 42 -5.72 -7.20 -14.52
N ILE A 43 -6.33 -8.19 -15.18
CA ILE A 43 -7.32 -9.09 -14.57
C ILE A 43 -6.68 -9.87 -13.42
N GLN A 44 -5.48 -10.43 -13.62
CA GLN A 44 -4.76 -11.16 -12.57
C GLN A 44 -4.48 -10.25 -11.35
N ARG A 45 -4.06 -9.00 -11.58
CA ARG A 45 -3.83 -8.03 -10.50
C ARG A 45 -5.12 -7.74 -9.74
N GLU A 46 -6.22 -7.47 -10.44
CA GLU A 46 -7.52 -7.21 -9.82
C GLU A 46 -8.04 -8.43 -9.05
N GLU A 47 -7.81 -9.63 -9.57
CA GLU A 47 -8.15 -10.86 -8.88
C GLU A 47 -7.31 -11.06 -7.63
N LEU A 48 -6.00 -10.78 -7.66
CA LEU A 48 -5.14 -10.80 -6.47
C LEU A 48 -5.56 -9.75 -5.44
N GLU A 49 -5.92 -8.54 -5.88
CA GLU A 49 -6.43 -7.48 -5.00
C GLU A 49 -7.76 -7.87 -4.36
N ARG A 50 -8.67 -8.50 -5.12
CA ARG A 50 -9.99 -8.98 -4.65
C ARG A 50 -9.88 -10.22 -3.76
N CYS A 51 -9.00 -11.15 -4.10
CA CYS A 51 -8.73 -12.40 -3.40
C CYS A 51 -7.67 -12.24 -2.30
N SER A 52 -7.32 -11.01 -1.91
CA SER A 52 -6.54 -10.72 -0.71
C SER A 52 -7.48 -10.40 0.46
N PRO A 53 -8.03 -11.41 1.16
CA PRO A 53 -8.55 -11.20 2.49
C PRO A 53 -7.35 -11.18 3.47
N VAL A 54 -7.26 -10.13 4.28
CA VAL A 54 -6.74 -10.28 5.65
C VAL A 54 -5.24 -10.60 5.77
N TYR A 55 -4.42 -10.12 4.83
CA TYR A 55 -3.11 -9.63 5.23
C TYR A 55 -3.05 -8.19 4.76
N THR A 56 -3.46 -7.29 5.64
CA THR A 56 -2.80 -6.00 5.70
C THR A 56 -1.31 -6.34 5.77
N SER A 57 -0.62 -6.30 4.62
CA SER A 57 0.82 -6.45 4.58
C SER A 57 1.37 -5.58 5.70
N ILE A 58 2.40 -6.01 6.41
CA ILE A 58 2.95 -5.22 7.53
C ILE A 58 3.17 -3.77 7.07
N TRP A 59 3.50 -3.58 5.79
CA TRP A 59 3.58 -2.29 5.10
C TRP A 59 2.26 -1.51 5.01
N THR A 60 1.14 -2.15 4.71
CA THR A 60 -0.19 -1.54 4.70
C THR A 60 -0.62 -1.12 6.11
N VAL A 61 -0.40 -1.96 7.13
CA VAL A 61 -0.67 -1.57 8.52
C VAL A 61 0.23 -0.40 8.92
N ALA A 62 1.52 -0.46 8.59
CA ALA A 62 2.49 0.57 8.92
C ALA A 62 2.17 1.89 8.21
N SER A 63 1.84 1.88 6.93
CA SER A 63 1.48 3.09 6.17
C SER A 63 0.23 3.74 6.74
N GLU A 64 -0.78 2.94 7.07
CA GLU A 64 -2.01 3.42 7.70
C GLU A 64 -1.77 3.96 9.11
N TYR A 65 -0.92 3.31 9.90
CA TYR A 65 -0.48 3.81 11.20
C TYR A 65 0.14 5.20 11.10
N PHE A 66 1.15 5.38 10.23
CA PHE A 66 1.79 6.68 10.05
C PHE A 66 0.84 7.76 9.53
N ARG A 67 -0.13 7.39 8.68
CA ARG A 67 -1.18 8.29 8.20
C ARG A 67 -2.11 8.74 9.33
N VAL A 68 -2.60 7.80 10.13
CA VAL A 68 -3.57 8.03 11.21
C VAL A 68 -2.94 8.77 12.40
N PHE A 69 -1.67 8.48 12.72
CA PHE A 69 -0.92 9.07 13.84
C PHE A 69 0.09 10.15 13.41
N ARG A 70 -0.02 10.70 12.19
CA ARG A 70 0.91 11.73 11.65
C ARG A 70 1.19 12.90 12.59
N TYR A 71 0.22 13.26 13.42
CA TYR A 71 0.31 14.39 14.38
C TYR A 71 0.20 13.91 15.84
N GLY A 72 0.53 12.64 16.10
CA GLY A 72 0.36 12.03 17.42
C GLY A 72 -1.11 11.79 17.79
N PHE A 73 -1.39 11.76 19.09
CA PHE A 73 -2.74 11.57 19.62
C PHE A 73 -3.64 12.77 19.27
N LYS A 74 -4.74 12.51 18.56
CA LYS A 74 -5.76 13.50 18.21
C LYS A 74 -7.00 13.23 19.06
N ALA A 75 -7.26 14.07 20.05
CA ALA A 75 -8.57 14.13 20.69
C ALA A 75 -9.29 15.40 20.28
N PRO A 76 -10.58 15.32 19.90
CA PRO A 76 -11.44 16.49 19.98
C PRO A 76 -11.44 16.94 21.44
N MET A 77 -11.01 18.17 21.71
CA MET A 77 -11.25 18.79 23.01
C MET A 77 -12.75 19.07 23.12
N ILE A 78 -13.54 18.05 23.48
CA ILE A 78 -14.88 18.29 23.98
C ILE A 78 -14.66 18.97 25.33
N LYS A 79 -15.03 20.25 25.45
CA LYS A 79 -15.15 20.93 26.75
C LYS A 79 -16.53 20.59 27.31
N PRO A 80 -16.70 19.70 28.31
CA PRO A 80 -17.91 19.70 29.11
C PRO A 80 -17.76 20.80 30.16
N MET A 81 -18.80 21.62 30.32
CA MET A 81 -18.77 22.79 31.20
C MET A 81 -18.76 22.46 32.71
N ASN A 82 -18.73 21.18 33.13
CA ASN A 82 -18.92 20.84 34.54
C ASN A 82 -18.58 19.39 34.97
N THR A 83 -17.86 18.60 34.17
CA THR A 83 -17.41 17.27 34.62
C THR A 83 -16.03 16.97 34.04
N THR A 84 -15.19 16.29 34.83
CA THR A 84 -13.83 15.79 34.50
C THR A 84 -13.62 15.62 32.99
N LEU A 85 -12.61 16.30 32.43
CA LEU A 85 -12.27 16.24 31.00
C LEU A 85 -12.04 14.78 30.56
N ALA A 86 -13.09 14.14 30.02
CA ALA A 86 -12.98 12.86 29.34
C ALA A 86 -12.42 13.16 27.93
N VAL A 87 -11.09 13.16 27.81
CA VAL A 87 -10.40 13.34 26.53
C VAL A 87 -10.58 12.05 25.71
N ARG A 88 -11.56 12.05 24.80
CA ARG A 88 -11.84 10.88 23.95
C ARG A 88 -10.90 10.87 22.73
N PRO A 89 -10.24 9.74 22.41
CA PRO A 89 -9.47 9.61 21.17
C PRO A 89 -10.33 9.84 19.94
N SER A 90 -9.74 10.34 18.85
CA SER A 90 -10.40 10.45 17.56
C SER A 90 -10.92 9.08 17.13
N GLU A 91 -12.16 9.04 16.65
CA GLU A 91 -12.82 7.85 16.14
C GLU A 91 -11.98 7.12 15.08
N ASN A 92 -11.24 7.87 14.26
CA ASN A 92 -10.33 7.31 13.26
C ASN A 92 -9.14 6.57 13.88
N GLN A 93 -8.57 7.09 14.98
CA GLN A 93 -7.45 6.45 15.68
C GLN A 93 -7.92 5.19 16.42
N MET A 94 -9.09 5.27 17.06
CA MET A 94 -9.71 4.14 17.74
C MET A 94 -10.04 3.00 16.78
N ASN A 95 -10.77 3.30 15.70
CA ASN A 95 -11.19 2.29 14.72
C ASN A 95 -10.00 1.64 14.01
N PHE A 96 -8.93 2.40 13.75
CA PHE A 96 -7.70 1.84 13.20
C PHE A 96 -7.09 0.79 14.15
N LEU A 97 -6.95 1.11 15.44
CA LEU A 97 -6.32 0.19 16.40
C LEU A 97 -7.18 -1.05 16.64
N LEU A 98 -8.50 -0.91 16.76
CA LEU A 98 -9.42 -2.06 16.88
C LEU A 98 -9.35 -3.01 15.69
N ARG A 99 -9.06 -2.48 14.49
CA ARG A 99 -8.92 -3.28 13.26
C ARG A 99 -7.52 -3.87 13.10
N ALA A 100 -6.48 -3.16 13.56
CA ALA A 100 -5.09 -3.55 13.38
C ALA A 100 -4.54 -4.43 14.51
N MET A 101 -5.10 -4.34 15.72
CA MET A 101 -4.61 -5.03 16.91
C MET A 101 -5.51 -6.22 17.28
N ALA A 102 -4.89 -7.27 17.82
CA ALA A 102 -5.65 -8.36 18.42
C ALA A 102 -6.37 -7.87 19.70
N PRO A 103 -7.55 -8.41 20.04
CA PRO A 103 -8.35 -7.99 21.21
C PRO A 103 -7.63 -8.06 22.56
N GLY A 104 -6.53 -8.81 22.67
CA GLY A 104 -5.70 -8.94 23.88
C GLY A 104 -4.30 -8.33 23.74
N VAL A 105 -4.12 -7.31 22.90
CA VAL A 105 -2.82 -6.66 22.73
C VAL A 105 -2.37 -6.00 24.04
N THR A 106 -1.12 -6.27 24.44
CA THR A 106 -0.50 -5.72 25.65
C THR A 106 0.79 -5.00 25.33
N ASP A 107 0.93 -3.74 25.75
CA ASP A 107 2.19 -2.99 25.70
C ASP A 107 2.94 -3.12 27.04
N ALA A 108 3.33 -4.35 27.39
CA ALA A 108 4.11 -4.79 28.57
C ALA A 108 3.61 -4.40 29.98
N ALA A 109 2.93 -3.26 30.14
CA ALA A 109 2.38 -2.68 31.35
C ALA A 109 0.89 -2.33 31.21
N VAL A 110 0.36 -2.23 29.98
CA VAL A 110 -1.04 -1.88 29.72
C VAL A 110 -1.66 -2.81 28.68
N SER A 111 -2.94 -3.16 28.85
CA SER A 111 -3.65 -4.15 28.03
C SER A 111 -4.90 -3.52 27.47
N GLY A 112 -5.14 -3.67 26.17
CA GLY A 112 -6.33 -3.11 25.51
C GLY A 112 -6.05 -1.84 24.71
N VAL A 113 -6.95 -1.55 23.77
CA VAL A 113 -6.80 -0.43 22.83
C VAL A 113 -6.95 0.93 23.54
N ASP A 114 -7.84 1.01 24.53
CA ASP A 114 -8.09 2.24 25.31
C ASP A 114 -6.85 2.63 26.13
N GLU A 115 -6.26 1.65 26.80
CA GLU A 115 -5.05 1.75 27.59
C GLU A 115 -3.83 2.19 26.76
N ILE A 116 -3.68 1.59 25.58
CA ILE A 116 -2.63 1.96 24.62
C ILE A 116 -2.82 3.41 24.18
N LEU A 117 -4.04 3.81 23.81
CA LEU A 117 -4.34 5.19 23.41
C LEU A 117 -4.04 6.21 24.51
N GLU A 118 -4.34 5.87 25.76
CA GLU A 118 -4.01 6.73 26.90
C GLU A 118 -2.49 6.84 27.13
N ASN A 119 -1.74 5.76 26.88
CA ASN A 119 -0.28 5.82 26.88
C ASN A 119 0.26 6.75 25.77
N TRP A 120 -0.27 6.62 24.55
CA TRP A 120 0.09 7.50 23.42
C TRP A 120 -0.27 8.96 23.67
N ARG A 121 -1.39 9.23 24.36
CA ARG A 121 -1.77 10.58 24.79
C ARG A 121 -0.70 11.19 25.70
N LYS A 122 -0.26 10.44 26.72
CA LYS A 122 0.81 10.87 27.63
C LYS A 122 2.12 11.13 26.87
N LEU A 123 2.53 10.22 25.99
CA LEU A 123 3.73 10.38 25.16
C LEU A 123 3.67 11.58 24.21
N SER A 124 2.48 11.91 23.69
CA SER A 124 2.29 13.03 22.76
C SER A 124 2.34 14.40 23.48
N ILE A 125 1.97 14.45 24.76
CA ILE A 125 1.90 15.69 25.55
C ILE A 125 3.24 15.96 26.29
N TYR A 126 3.96 14.92 26.69
CA TYR A 126 5.19 15.05 27.49
C TYR A 126 6.43 14.62 26.68
N PRO A 127 7.32 15.56 26.27
CA PRO A 127 8.55 15.23 25.56
C PRO A 127 9.51 14.32 26.34
N GLU A 128 9.47 14.36 27.68
CA GLU A 128 10.32 13.57 28.59
C GLU A 128 9.90 12.10 28.70
N ALA A 129 8.63 11.80 28.42
CA ALA A 129 8.10 10.43 28.45
C ALA A 129 8.65 9.53 27.32
N ARG A 130 9.33 10.12 26.31
CA ARG A 130 10.02 9.40 25.22
C ARG A 130 11.13 8.47 25.71
N MET A 131 11.70 8.69 26.90
CA MET A 131 12.77 7.84 27.42
C MET A 131 12.29 6.48 27.94
N PHE A 132 11.03 6.36 28.37
CA PHE A 132 10.54 5.14 29.02
C PHE A 132 10.17 4.01 28.04
N SER A 133 9.91 4.30 26.76
CA SER A 133 9.53 3.27 25.77
C SER A 133 10.71 2.65 25.01
N SER A 134 11.87 3.31 24.96
CA SER A 134 13.04 2.80 24.21
C SER A 134 13.62 1.51 24.80
N THR A 135 13.58 1.35 26.12
CA THR A 135 14.07 0.12 26.81
C THR A 135 13.15 -1.09 26.70
N ALA A 136 11.89 -0.90 26.29
CA ALA A 136 10.93 -1.99 26.12
C ALA A 136 11.05 -2.63 24.72
N TRP A 137 11.23 -1.81 23.68
CA TRP A 137 11.40 -2.29 22.29
C TRP A 137 12.68 -3.14 22.11
N SER A 138 13.79 -2.78 22.77
CA SER A 138 15.06 -3.50 22.66
C SER A 138 15.09 -4.86 23.40
N ARG A 139 14.16 -5.13 24.31
CA ARG A 139 14.09 -6.41 25.04
C ARG A 139 13.26 -7.48 24.33
N SER A 140 12.27 -7.07 23.53
CA SER A 140 11.35 -8.00 22.86
C SER A 140 11.97 -8.76 21.67
N MET A 141 13.00 -8.20 21.00
CA MET A 141 13.65 -8.88 19.86
C MET A 141 14.77 -9.86 20.24
N ARG A 142 15.12 -10.03 21.53
CA ARG A 142 16.24 -10.90 21.95
C ARG A 142 15.83 -12.23 22.56
N THR A 143 14.54 -12.57 22.57
CA THR A 143 14.07 -13.89 23.06
C THR A 143 13.56 -14.74 21.91
N ARG A 144 14.44 -15.02 20.94
CA ARG A 144 14.33 -16.20 20.08
C ARG A 144 15.71 -16.65 19.59
N SER A 145 16.56 -17.04 20.54
CA SER A 145 17.70 -17.92 20.30
C SER A 145 17.87 -18.71 21.60
N LEU A 146 17.69 -20.03 21.51
CA LEU A 146 17.58 -21.01 22.62
C LEU A 146 16.15 -21.26 23.10
N GLN A 147 15.36 -21.97 22.29
CA GLN A 147 15.03 -23.38 22.52
C GLN A 147 14.40 -23.97 21.26
#